data_AF-A0A8H4P1Y2-F1
#
_entry.id   AF-A0A8H4P1Y2-F1
#
_cell.length_a   1.000
_cell.length_b   1.000
_cell.length_c   1.000
_cell.angle_alpha   90.00
_cell.angle_beta   90.00
_cell.angle_gamma   90.00
#
_symmetry.space_group_name_H-M   'P 1'
#
loop_
_entity.id
_entity.type
_entity.pdbx_description
1 polymer ?
#
loop_
_entity_poly.entity_id
_entity_poly.type
_entity_poly.pdbx_seq_one_letter_code
_entity_poly.pdbx_strand_id
1 'polypeptide(L)'
;MAEEMPAQNNIPLEASNRREAHHGQLASNIPPGGEQRKIMVLTKEEVDWVKYIRNAKATFGGGEVDVTVAPRRPELIANKCPSCGSQSHKLATCVTPGPSGSIHPCAFCNDESHLTDQCEQFLALSLSKKVKMLITDRAGMPSLLTQVPWWDWLYEFLESQNTQEFPIPNIFPWRAEFSLEVKRGETGKHIWDIQFDFDATQNATSLPEDLSMQTLEDVWETYWVTDGRTRPSCADPDLRQSGFNSEARPSGPPTSAPAAIPETAFDGPENAEFINVDDM
;
A
#
# COMPACT_ATOMS: atom_id res chain seq x y z
N MET A 1 -53.32 24.42 -40.33
CA MET A 1 -52.42 25.46 -40.86
C MET A 1 -51.17 25.38 -39.99
N ALA A 2 -50.32 24.39 -40.29
CA ALA A 2 -49.02 24.56 -40.97
C ALA A 2 -48.04 25.25 -40.01
N GLU A 3 -47.29 24.48 -39.21
CA GLU A 3 -45.93 23.94 -39.47
C GLU A 3 -44.89 25.02 -39.67
N GLU A 4 -43.95 25.14 -38.71
CA GLU A 4 -42.59 25.64 -38.97
C GLU A 4 -41.62 25.18 -37.86
N MET A 5 -40.82 24.16 -38.18
CA MET A 5 -39.45 23.95 -37.67
C MET A 5 -38.50 24.40 -38.79
N PRO A 6 -37.32 24.99 -38.50
CA PRO A 6 -36.05 24.24 -38.61
C PRO A 6 -34.97 24.77 -37.61
N ALA A 7 -33.75 24.26 -37.44
CA ALA A 7 -32.83 23.58 -38.36
C ALA A 7 -31.83 22.68 -37.62
N GLN A 8 -31.47 21.58 -38.28
CA GLN A 8 -30.40 20.65 -37.92
C GLN A 8 -29.11 21.10 -38.62
N ASN A 9 -27.99 21.12 -37.88
CA ASN A 9 -26.66 21.39 -38.44
C ASN A 9 -25.99 20.10 -38.92
N ASN A 10 -25.59 20.13 -40.19
CA ASN A 10 -24.83 19.10 -40.90
C ASN A 10 -23.36 19.08 -40.46
N ILE A 11 -22.82 17.88 -40.20
CA ILE A 11 -21.38 17.61 -40.10
C ILE A 11 -20.98 16.75 -41.30
N PRO A 12 -19.94 17.12 -42.09
CA PRO A 12 -19.51 16.32 -43.23
C PRO A 12 -18.71 15.08 -42.83
N LEU A 13 -18.93 14.02 -43.60
CA LEU A 13 -18.28 12.71 -43.54
C LEU A 13 -17.33 12.59 -44.75
N GLU A 14 -16.01 12.54 -44.54
CA GLU A 14 -15.03 12.02 -45.53
C GLU A 14 -13.87 11.36 -44.76
N ALA A 15 -13.77 10.02 -44.83
CA ALA A 15 -12.87 9.23 -45.70
C ALA A 15 -11.42 9.16 -45.15
N SER A 16 -10.99 8.06 -44.51
CA SER A 16 -10.60 6.75 -45.07
C SER A 16 -9.09 6.62 -45.39
N ASN A 17 -8.46 5.68 -44.67
CA ASN A 17 -7.31 4.84 -45.05
C ASN A 17 -5.94 5.47 -45.39
N ARG A 18 -4.94 5.15 -44.55
CA ARG A 18 -3.65 4.61 -45.02
C ARG A 18 -2.98 3.76 -43.94
N ARG A 19 -2.90 2.44 -44.22
CA ARG A 19 -1.97 1.50 -43.60
C ARG A 19 -0.72 1.47 -44.46
N GLU A 20 0.46 1.65 -43.86
CA GLU A 20 1.72 1.22 -44.48
C GLU A 20 2.49 0.37 -43.46
N ALA A 21 2.71 -0.88 -43.87
CA ALA A 21 3.50 -1.88 -43.15
C ALA A 21 4.95 -1.78 -43.63
N HIS A 22 5.89 -1.63 -42.71
CA HIS A 22 7.31 -1.83 -42.99
C HIS A 22 7.77 -3.16 -42.39
N HIS A 23 8.02 -4.12 -43.30
CA HIS A 23 8.84 -5.30 -43.07
C HIS A 23 10.30 -4.89 -42.91
N GLY A 24 10.94 -5.29 -41.80
CA GLY A 24 12.39 -5.28 -41.61
C GLY A 24 12.81 -6.65 -41.09
N GLN A 25 13.67 -7.33 -41.85
CA GLN A 25 14.11 -8.71 -41.64
C GLN A 25 15.64 -8.72 -41.45
N LEU A 26 16.14 -9.75 -40.75
CA LEU A 26 17.55 -10.17 -40.52
C LEU A 26 18.18 -9.59 -39.23
N ALA A 27 18.94 -10.32 -38.40
CA ALA A 27 19.57 -11.63 -38.56
C ALA A 27 19.65 -12.38 -37.22
N SER A 28 19.55 -13.70 -37.32
CA SER A 28 19.70 -14.72 -36.28
C SER A 28 21.17 -15.11 -36.09
N ASN A 29 21.62 -15.20 -34.83
CA ASN A 29 22.82 -15.93 -34.43
C ASN A 29 22.61 -16.57 -33.04
N ILE A 30 22.20 -17.84 -32.98
CA ILE A 30 22.23 -18.68 -31.76
C ILE A 30 22.72 -20.10 -32.17
N PRO A 31 23.64 -20.72 -31.40
CA PRO A 31 24.19 -22.06 -31.66
C PRO A 31 23.18 -23.21 -31.46
N PRO A 32 23.44 -24.41 -32.02
CA PRO A 32 22.48 -25.52 -32.06
C PRO A 32 22.48 -26.30 -30.75
N GLY A 33 21.31 -26.56 -30.16
CA GLY A 33 21.21 -27.48 -29.02
C GLY A 33 20.06 -27.29 -28.01
N GLY A 34 19.02 -26.51 -28.31
CA GLY A 34 17.85 -26.40 -27.44
C GLY A 34 16.55 -26.26 -28.23
N GLU A 35 15.57 -27.12 -27.93
CA GLU A 35 14.25 -27.14 -28.54
C GLU A 35 13.52 -25.80 -28.28
N GLN A 36 13.56 -24.90 -29.28
CA GLN A 36 12.85 -23.62 -29.20
C GLN A 36 11.34 -23.85 -29.39
N ARG A 37 10.58 -23.88 -28.29
CA ARG A 37 9.13 -23.75 -28.35
C ARG A 37 8.78 -22.29 -28.64
N LYS A 38 8.57 -21.98 -29.92
CA LYS A 38 8.10 -20.68 -30.39
C LYS A 38 6.61 -20.53 -30.02
N ILE A 39 6.33 -19.77 -28.97
CA ILE A 39 4.96 -19.40 -28.60
C ILE A 39 4.54 -18.25 -29.51
N MET A 40 3.71 -18.54 -30.51
CA MET A 40 3.05 -17.53 -31.32
C MET A 40 1.80 -17.03 -30.59
N VAL A 41 1.73 -15.73 -30.34
CA VAL A 41 0.50 -15.06 -29.88
C VAL A 41 -0.40 -14.92 -31.10
N LEU A 42 -1.43 -15.76 -31.18
CA LEU A 42 -2.41 -15.72 -32.25
C LEU A 42 -3.43 -14.61 -32.00
N THR A 43 -3.77 -13.88 -33.04
CA THR A 43 -4.89 -12.95 -33.04
C THR A 43 -6.23 -13.69 -32.89
N LYS A 44 -7.30 -12.97 -32.56
CA LYS A 44 -8.64 -13.55 -32.38
C LYS A 44 -9.11 -14.34 -33.64
N GLU A 45 -8.75 -13.87 -34.83
CA GLU A 45 -9.09 -14.50 -36.11
C GLU A 45 -8.34 -15.84 -36.32
N GLU A 46 -7.10 -15.93 -35.87
CA GLU A 46 -6.30 -17.15 -35.93
C GLU A 46 -6.72 -18.17 -34.86
N VAL A 47 -7.16 -17.69 -33.68
CA VAL A 47 -7.79 -18.54 -32.65
C VAL A 47 -9.08 -19.17 -33.17
N ASP A 48 -9.87 -18.42 -33.93
CA ASP A 48 -11.11 -18.95 -34.51
C ASP A 48 -10.83 -19.93 -35.67
N TRP A 49 -9.75 -19.74 -36.43
CA TRP A 49 -9.25 -20.72 -37.42
C TRP A 49 -8.77 -22.03 -36.74
N VAL A 50 -8.10 -21.96 -35.60
CA VAL A 50 -7.69 -23.15 -34.82
C VAL A 50 -8.90 -23.89 -34.24
N LYS A 51 -9.94 -23.17 -33.80
CA LYS A 51 -11.22 -23.77 -33.39
C LYS A 51 -11.93 -24.45 -34.56
N TYR A 52 -11.89 -23.86 -35.75
CA TYR A 52 -12.44 -24.46 -36.98
C TYR A 52 -11.73 -25.78 -37.34
N ILE A 53 -10.40 -25.85 -37.26
CA ILE A 53 -9.62 -27.09 -37.45
C ILE A 53 -9.95 -28.13 -36.37
N ARG A 54 -10.14 -27.71 -35.10
CA ARG A 54 -10.48 -28.61 -34.00
C ARG A 54 -11.87 -29.24 -34.18
N ASN A 55 -12.85 -28.47 -34.68
CA ASN A 55 -14.16 -29.00 -35.05
C ASN A 55 -14.11 -29.89 -36.30
N ALA A 56 -13.22 -29.62 -37.27
CA ALA A 56 -12.98 -30.50 -38.42
C ALA A 56 -12.28 -31.83 -38.03
N LYS A 57 -11.65 -31.90 -36.86
CA LYS A 57 -11.08 -33.14 -36.28
C LYS A 57 -12.07 -33.95 -35.45
N ALA A 58 -13.28 -33.45 -35.19
CA ALA A 58 -14.34 -34.22 -34.52
C ALA A 58 -15.04 -35.23 -35.47
N THR A 59 -14.71 -35.24 -36.76
CA THR A 59 -15.25 -36.17 -37.76
C THR A 59 -14.38 -37.41 -38.06
N PHE A 60 -13.19 -37.54 -37.47
CA PHE A 60 -12.39 -38.77 -37.59
C PHE A 60 -11.86 -39.16 -36.21
N GLY A 61 -12.40 -40.23 -35.66
CA GLY A 61 -12.35 -40.58 -34.25
C GLY A 61 -11.00 -41.06 -33.69
N GLY A 62 -11.00 -41.14 -32.37
CA GLY A 62 -10.18 -42.06 -31.58
C GLY A 62 -8.86 -41.50 -31.05
N GLY A 63 -8.87 -41.02 -29.79
CA GLY A 63 -7.65 -40.77 -29.02
C GLY A 63 -7.91 -39.86 -27.82
N GLU A 64 -8.31 -40.44 -26.69
CA GLU A 64 -8.41 -39.76 -25.40
C GLU A 64 -6.99 -39.45 -24.89
N VAL A 65 -6.63 -38.17 -24.86
CA VAL A 65 -5.39 -37.68 -24.23
C VAL A 65 -5.78 -37.02 -22.92
N ASP A 66 -5.38 -37.64 -21.82
CA ASP A 66 -5.58 -37.12 -20.47
C ASP A 66 -4.67 -35.90 -20.27
N VAL A 67 -5.26 -34.71 -20.32
CA VAL A 67 -4.55 -33.44 -20.11
C VAL A 67 -4.66 -33.09 -18.63
N THR A 68 -3.68 -33.52 -17.84
CA THR A 68 -3.49 -33.00 -16.49
C THR A 68 -3.10 -31.52 -16.57
N VAL A 69 -4.06 -30.64 -16.31
CA VAL A 69 -3.82 -29.20 -16.15
C VAL A 69 -3.14 -29.00 -14.80
N ALA A 70 -1.82 -28.87 -14.81
CA ALA A 70 -1.08 -28.42 -13.64
C ALA A 70 -1.64 -27.04 -13.19
N PRO A 71 -1.78 -26.77 -11.87
CA PRO A 71 -2.19 -25.45 -11.41
C PRO A 71 -1.21 -24.42 -11.96
N ARG A 72 -1.75 -23.38 -12.60
CA ARG A 72 -0.94 -22.28 -13.12
C ARG A 72 -0.12 -21.73 -11.96
N ARG A 73 1.20 -21.77 -12.09
CA ARG A 73 2.11 -20.92 -11.31
C ARG A 73 1.69 -19.48 -11.61
N PRO A 74 1.18 -18.68 -10.64
CA PRO A 74 0.72 -17.32 -10.90
C PRO A 74 1.92 -16.38 -10.92
N GLU A 75 2.77 -16.51 -11.94
CA GLU A 75 3.76 -15.50 -12.25
C GLU A 75 3.31 -14.84 -13.56
N LEU A 76 3.06 -13.53 -13.50
CA LEU A 76 2.56 -12.63 -14.56
C LEU A 76 1.03 -12.37 -14.60
N ILE A 77 0.36 -12.29 -13.45
CA ILE A 77 -0.79 -11.37 -13.36
C ILE A 77 -0.18 -9.97 -13.37
N ALA A 78 -0.46 -9.21 -14.41
CA ALA A 78 -0.02 -7.82 -14.54
C ALA A 78 -0.22 -7.07 -13.21
N ASN A 79 0.83 -6.40 -12.73
CA ASN A 79 0.89 -5.61 -11.47
C ASN A 79 -0.10 -4.42 -11.48
N LYS A 80 -1.39 -4.70 -11.63
CA LYS A 80 -2.44 -3.71 -11.58
C LYS A 80 -2.81 -3.48 -10.12
N CYS A 81 -3.09 -2.23 -9.79
CA CYS A 81 -3.73 -1.86 -8.54
C CYS A 81 -5.12 -2.50 -8.51
N PRO A 82 -5.44 -3.37 -7.54
CA PRO A 82 -6.75 -4.02 -7.47
C PRO A 82 -7.90 -3.06 -7.15
N SER A 83 -7.63 -1.86 -6.61
CA SER A 83 -8.69 -0.86 -6.36
C SER A 83 -9.11 -0.12 -7.63
N CYS A 84 -8.14 0.40 -8.40
CA CYS A 84 -8.43 1.31 -9.53
C CYS A 84 -8.08 0.73 -10.91
N GLY A 85 -7.41 -0.42 -10.97
CA GLY A 85 -6.98 -1.10 -12.20
C GLY A 85 -5.73 -0.50 -12.88
N SER A 86 -5.14 0.56 -12.34
CA SER A 86 -3.94 1.19 -12.90
C SER A 86 -2.71 0.29 -12.80
N GLN A 87 -1.77 0.43 -13.75
CA GLN A 87 -0.46 -0.23 -13.72
C GLN A 87 0.67 0.70 -13.20
N SER A 88 0.36 1.97 -12.95
CA SER A 88 1.34 2.98 -12.52
C SER A 88 1.73 2.86 -11.05
N HIS A 89 0.88 2.26 -10.21
CA HIS A 89 1.08 2.19 -8.77
C HIS A 89 0.56 0.88 -8.15
N LYS A 90 0.96 0.63 -6.91
CA LYS A 90 0.46 -0.47 -6.07
C LYS A 90 -0.69 0.03 -5.19
N LEU A 91 -1.47 -0.88 -4.63
CA LEU A 91 -2.57 -0.51 -3.73
C LEU A 91 -2.14 0.39 -2.56
N ALA A 92 -0.94 0.15 -2.01
CA ALA A 92 -0.40 0.91 -0.89
C ALA A 92 -0.33 2.43 -1.14
N THR A 93 -0.17 2.85 -2.41
CA THR A 93 -0.12 4.27 -2.84
C THR A 93 -1.34 4.67 -3.67
N CYS A 94 -2.38 3.83 -3.69
CA CYS A 94 -3.63 4.18 -4.35
C CYS A 94 -4.39 5.22 -3.51
N VAL A 95 -4.90 6.27 -4.15
CA VAL A 95 -5.73 7.30 -3.54
C VAL A 95 -7.18 7.23 -4.02
N THR A 96 -7.51 6.28 -4.89
CA THR A 96 -8.87 6.08 -5.41
C THR A 96 -9.68 5.20 -4.45
N PRO A 97 -10.70 5.73 -3.76
CA PRO A 97 -11.48 4.96 -2.79
C PRO A 97 -12.54 4.10 -3.47
N GLY A 98 -12.96 3.05 -2.77
CA GLY A 98 -14.08 2.19 -3.15
C GLY A 98 -15.44 2.90 -3.00
N PRO A 99 -16.56 2.16 -3.10
CA PRO A 99 -17.89 2.70 -2.88
C PRO A 99 -18.17 3.16 -1.44
N SER A 100 -17.44 2.61 -0.47
CA SER A 100 -17.55 2.94 0.96
C SER A 100 -16.76 4.17 1.39
N GLY A 101 -15.96 4.77 0.50
CA GLY A 101 -14.98 5.79 0.89
C GLY A 101 -13.63 5.22 1.34
N SER A 102 -13.51 3.91 1.52
CA SER A 102 -12.25 3.24 1.88
C SER A 102 -11.75 2.33 0.75
N ILE A 103 -10.47 1.93 0.82
CA ILE A 103 -9.86 0.98 -0.12
C ILE A 103 -10.08 -0.45 0.38
N HIS A 104 -10.80 -1.26 -0.40
CA HIS A 104 -11.19 -2.62 -0.01
C HIS A 104 -10.08 -3.67 -0.12
N PRO A 105 -9.27 -3.73 -1.20
CA PRO A 105 -8.32 -4.82 -1.36
C PRO A 105 -7.20 -4.80 -0.30
N CYS A 106 -6.47 -5.90 -0.16
CA CYS A 106 -5.34 -6.02 0.75
C CYS A 106 -4.14 -5.22 0.24
N ALA A 107 -3.72 -4.20 0.99
CA ALA A 107 -2.57 -3.36 0.62
C ALA A 107 -1.22 -4.06 0.83
N PHE A 108 -1.19 -5.13 1.63
CA PHE A 108 0.03 -5.86 1.93
C PHE A 108 0.48 -6.72 0.75
N CYS A 109 -0.39 -7.60 0.26
CA CYS A 109 -0.09 -8.51 -0.85
C CYS A 109 -0.65 -8.05 -2.20
N ASN A 110 -1.33 -6.90 -2.25
CA ASN A 110 -1.92 -6.32 -3.46
C ASN A 110 -2.93 -7.27 -4.14
N ASP A 111 -3.84 -7.82 -3.33
CA ASP A 111 -4.83 -8.83 -3.73
C ASP A 111 -6.25 -8.41 -3.30
N GLU A 112 -7.27 -8.75 -4.10
CA GLU A 112 -8.67 -8.37 -3.87
C GLU A 112 -9.51 -9.42 -3.12
N SER A 113 -8.96 -10.61 -2.84
CA SER A 113 -9.69 -11.71 -2.19
C SER A 113 -9.96 -11.52 -0.70
N HIS A 114 -9.23 -10.62 -0.04
CA HIS A 114 -9.34 -10.38 1.40
C HIS A 114 -9.00 -8.93 1.77
N LEU A 115 -9.47 -8.51 2.94
CA LEU A 115 -9.14 -7.21 3.53
C LEU A 115 -7.72 -7.21 4.10
N THR A 116 -7.16 -6.02 4.33
CA THR A 116 -5.78 -5.90 4.85
C THR A 116 -5.60 -6.60 6.20
N ASP A 117 -6.57 -6.52 7.10
CA ASP A 117 -6.50 -7.14 8.43
C ASP A 117 -6.85 -8.63 8.47
N GLN A 118 -7.19 -9.22 7.32
CA GLN A 118 -7.34 -10.66 7.12
C GLN A 118 -6.07 -11.31 6.55
N CYS A 119 -5.08 -10.50 6.16
CA CYS A 119 -3.84 -11.00 5.59
C CYS A 119 -2.95 -11.62 6.66
N GLU A 120 -2.47 -12.85 6.46
CA GLU A 120 -1.58 -13.54 7.39
C GLU A 120 -0.32 -12.72 7.69
N GLN A 121 0.25 -12.07 6.67
CA GLN A 121 1.44 -11.23 6.81
C GLN A 121 1.16 -9.97 7.63
N PHE A 122 -0.05 -9.40 7.51
CA PHE A 122 -0.48 -8.28 8.36
C PHE A 122 -0.67 -8.72 9.81
N LEU A 123 -1.31 -9.87 10.03
CA LEU A 123 -1.57 -10.39 11.37
C LEU A 123 -0.29 -10.65 12.15
N ALA A 124 0.77 -11.09 11.47
CA ALA A 124 2.11 -11.31 12.04
C ALA A 124 2.87 -10.03 12.41
N LEU A 125 2.38 -8.84 12.03
CA LEU A 125 3.02 -7.57 12.38
C LEU A 125 2.85 -7.22 13.86
N SER A 126 3.85 -6.53 14.42
CA SER A 126 3.70 -5.83 15.70
C SER A 126 2.64 -4.74 15.60
N LEU A 127 2.03 -4.37 16.73
CA LEU A 127 1.03 -3.31 16.81
C LEU A 127 1.54 -1.99 16.18
N SER A 128 2.78 -1.60 16.47
CA SER A 128 3.42 -0.42 15.88
C SER A 128 3.51 -0.47 14.35
N LYS A 129 3.80 -1.65 13.77
CA LYS A 129 3.85 -1.83 12.32
C LYS A 129 2.45 -1.83 11.69
N LYS A 130 1.44 -2.37 12.38
CA LYS A 130 0.03 -2.30 11.96
C LYS A 130 -0.44 -0.85 11.91
N VAL A 131 -0.20 -0.08 12.97
CA VAL A 131 -0.52 1.35 13.06
C VAL A 131 0.21 2.16 11.99
N LYS A 132 1.51 1.91 11.79
CA LYS A 132 2.27 2.57 10.72
C LYS A 132 1.60 2.33 9.36
N MET A 133 1.24 1.07 9.06
CA MET A 133 0.65 0.73 7.77
C MET A 133 -0.77 1.29 7.57
N LEU A 134 -1.63 1.23 8.60
CA LEU A 134 -3.02 1.65 8.50
C LEU A 134 -3.20 3.17 8.59
N ILE A 135 -2.30 3.86 9.28
CA ILE A 135 -2.46 5.27 9.65
C ILE A 135 -1.34 6.11 9.03
N THR A 136 -0.09 5.89 9.44
CA THR A 136 1.02 6.75 9.01
C THR A 136 1.28 6.66 7.51
N ASP A 137 1.29 5.46 6.94
CA ASP A 137 1.49 5.23 5.50
C ASP A 137 0.26 5.61 4.67
N ARG A 138 -0.87 5.89 5.33
CA ARG A 138 -2.14 6.32 4.73
C ARG A 138 -2.51 7.75 5.14
N ALA A 139 -1.59 8.49 5.75
CA ALA A 139 -1.79 9.86 6.16
C ALA A 139 -2.14 10.74 4.95
N GLY A 140 -3.25 11.48 5.03
CA GLY A 140 -3.73 12.31 3.91
C GLY A 140 -4.20 11.51 2.69
N MET A 141 -4.57 10.25 2.86
CA MET A 141 -5.12 9.38 1.82
C MET A 141 -6.36 8.64 2.33
N PRO A 142 -7.18 8.00 1.46
CA PRO A 142 -8.29 7.18 1.92
C PRO A 142 -7.81 6.06 2.85
N SER A 143 -8.59 5.77 3.87
CA SER A 143 -8.35 4.64 4.77
C SER A 143 -8.42 3.30 4.04
N LEU A 144 -7.70 2.31 4.57
CA LEU A 144 -7.90 0.91 4.18
C LEU A 144 -9.13 0.37 4.90
N LEU A 145 -9.98 -0.37 4.18
CA LEU A 145 -11.07 -1.09 4.79
C LEU A 145 -10.53 -2.33 5.50
N THR A 146 -10.89 -2.45 6.76
CA THR A 146 -10.54 -3.54 7.66
C THR A 146 -11.78 -3.95 8.44
N GLN A 147 -11.80 -5.16 8.99
CA GLN A 147 -12.85 -5.58 9.93
C GLN A 147 -12.75 -4.80 11.24
N VAL A 148 -11.53 -4.60 11.74
CA VAL A 148 -11.25 -3.73 12.89
C VAL A 148 -10.85 -2.36 12.37
N PRO A 149 -11.62 -1.29 12.62
CA PRO A 149 -11.33 0.01 12.03
C PRO A 149 -10.00 0.59 12.50
N TRP A 150 -9.36 1.43 11.69
CA TRP A 150 -8.01 1.93 11.97
C TRP A 150 -7.90 2.72 13.28
N TRP A 151 -8.97 3.40 13.70
CA TRP A 151 -8.99 4.15 14.97
C TRP A 151 -8.99 3.24 16.20
N ASP A 152 -9.44 2.00 16.08
CA ASP A 152 -9.34 1.00 17.16
C ASP A 152 -7.91 0.53 17.33
N TRP A 153 -7.20 0.27 16.22
CA TRP A 153 -5.77 -0.03 16.25
C TRP A 153 -4.96 1.13 16.83
N LEU A 154 -5.33 2.37 16.52
CA LEU A 154 -4.72 3.55 17.12
C LEU A 154 -4.96 3.60 18.63
N TYR A 155 -6.20 3.36 19.07
CA TYR A 155 -6.55 3.35 20.48
C TYR A 155 -5.69 2.33 21.26
N GLU A 156 -5.60 1.10 20.76
CA GLU A 156 -4.76 0.07 21.36
C GLU A 156 -3.28 0.48 21.40
N PHE A 157 -2.79 1.11 20.33
CA PHE A 157 -1.41 1.60 20.25
C PHE A 157 -1.11 2.70 21.29
N LEU A 158 -2.06 3.57 21.58
CA LEU A 158 -1.88 4.64 22.56
C LEU A 158 -1.94 4.14 24.01
N GLU A 159 -2.73 3.10 24.28
CA GLU A 159 -2.89 2.52 25.62
C GLU A 159 -1.85 1.42 25.93
N SER A 160 -1.19 0.86 24.92
CA SER A 160 -0.19 -0.19 25.11
C SER A 160 1.13 0.35 25.69
N GLN A 161 1.64 -0.33 26.72
CA GLN A 161 2.94 0.00 27.32
C GLN A 161 4.11 -0.25 26.35
N ASN A 162 3.98 -1.26 25.48
CA ASN A 162 5.02 -1.65 24.52
C ASN A 162 5.21 -0.66 23.36
N THR A 163 4.39 0.39 23.30
CA THR A 163 4.36 1.37 22.21
C THR A 163 4.67 2.79 22.66
N GLN A 164 4.97 3.00 23.95
CA GLN A 164 5.26 4.32 24.54
C GLN A 164 6.48 5.02 23.91
N GLU A 165 7.43 4.24 23.39
CA GLU A 165 8.64 4.77 22.74
C GLU A 165 8.39 5.25 21.29
N PHE A 166 7.26 4.88 20.69
CA PHE A 166 6.95 5.23 19.31
C PHE A 166 6.24 6.58 19.22
N PRO A 167 6.53 7.40 18.20
CA PRO A 167 5.86 8.68 18.03
C PRO A 167 4.37 8.49 17.75
N ILE A 168 3.55 9.36 18.35
CA ILE A 168 2.12 9.42 18.10
C ILE A 168 1.88 10.00 16.69
N PRO A 169 1.06 9.34 15.84
CA PRO A 169 0.68 9.89 14.55
C PRO A 169 0.01 11.26 14.68
N ASN A 170 0.36 12.19 13.79
CA ASN A 170 -0.14 13.56 13.78
C ASN A 170 -0.85 13.95 12.46
N ILE A 171 -0.92 13.02 11.52
CA ILE A 171 -1.70 13.13 10.29
C ILE A 171 -2.40 11.79 10.12
N PHE A 172 -3.68 11.84 9.75
CA PHE A 172 -4.56 10.68 9.73
C PHE A 172 -5.07 10.39 8.32
N PRO A 173 -5.56 9.17 8.06
CA PRO A 173 -6.32 8.88 6.85
C PRO A 173 -7.56 9.74 6.75
N TRP A 174 -7.99 10.02 5.53
CA TRP A 174 -9.25 10.71 5.27
C TRP A 174 -10.43 9.95 5.86
N ARG A 175 -11.46 10.70 6.25
CA ARG A 175 -12.78 10.16 6.51
C ARG A 175 -13.35 9.54 5.24
N ALA A 176 -14.21 8.55 5.43
CA ALA A 176 -14.89 7.88 4.34
C ALA A 176 -15.71 8.88 3.50
N GLU A 177 -16.41 9.79 4.16
CA GLU A 177 -17.21 10.85 3.54
C GLU A 177 -16.35 11.76 2.68
N PHE A 178 -15.25 12.29 3.22
CA PHE A 178 -14.33 13.14 2.47
C PHE A 178 -13.72 12.42 1.27
N SER A 179 -13.35 11.16 1.43
CA SER A 179 -12.85 10.33 0.33
C SER A 179 -13.86 10.21 -0.81
N LEU A 180 -15.16 10.13 -0.49
CA LEU A 180 -16.23 10.14 -1.49
C LEU A 180 -16.41 11.51 -2.14
N GLU A 181 -16.29 12.61 -1.39
CA GLU A 181 -16.32 13.98 -1.94
C GLU A 181 -15.18 14.19 -2.96
N VAL A 182 -13.95 13.80 -2.61
CA VAL A 182 -12.80 13.79 -3.51
C VAL A 182 -13.08 12.93 -4.75
N LYS A 183 -13.64 11.74 -4.56
CA LYS A 183 -14.01 10.84 -5.67
C LYS A 183 -15.04 11.45 -6.62
N ARG A 184 -16.01 12.21 -6.10
CA ARG A 184 -17.02 12.93 -6.87
C ARG A 184 -16.47 14.21 -7.53
N GLY A 185 -15.25 14.61 -7.20
CA GLY A 185 -14.61 15.82 -7.72
C GLY A 185 -15.07 17.11 -7.02
N GLU A 186 -15.67 17.00 -5.84
CA GLU A 186 -16.19 18.15 -5.08
C GLU A 186 -15.07 19.02 -4.49
N THR A 187 -13.83 18.48 -4.43
CA THR A 187 -12.63 19.21 -4.02
C THR A 187 -11.91 19.94 -5.17
N GLY A 188 -12.55 20.02 -6.35
CA GLY A 188 -12.09 20.81 -7.50
C GLY A 188 -11.23 20.07 -8.53
N LYS A 189 -10.74 18.86 -8.21
CA LYS A 189 -10.08 17.96 -9.17
C LYS A 189 -10.77 16.59 -9.18
N HIS A 190 -10.84 15.96 -10.34
CA HIS A 190 -11.32 14.59 -10.43
C HIS A 190 -10.30 13.62 -9.83
N ILE A 191 -10.74 12.54 -9.19
CA ILE A 191 -9.84 11.59 -8.51
C ILE A 191 -8.76 10.99 -9.40
N TRP A 192 -9.05 10.79 -10.69
CA TRP A 192 -8.07 10.31 -11.67
C TRP A 192 -6.91 11.31 -11.88
N ASP A 193 -7.21 12.60 -11.91
CA ASP A 193 -6.18 13.64 -12.04
C ASP A 193 -5.34 13.71 -10.76
N ILE A 194 -5.99 13.59 -9.60
CA ILE A 194 -5.30 13.52 -8.29
C ILE A 194 -4.36 12.31 -8.24
N GLN A 195 -4.84 11.12 -8.61
CA GLN A 195 -4.00 9.91 -8.65
C GLN A 195 -2.86 10.05 -9.65
N PHE A 196 -3.10 10.65 -10.82
CA PHE A 196 -2.07 10.87 -11.84
C PHE A 196 -0.97 11.81 -11.34
N ASP A 197 -1.35 12.95 -10.76
CA ASP A 197 -0.42 13.92 -10.17
C ASP A 197 0.37 13.30 -9.01
N PHE A 198 -0.30 12.50 -8.17
CA PHE A 198 0.31 11.81 -7.05
C PHE A 198 1.26 10.70 -7.52
N ASP A 199 0.89 9.92 -8.54
CA ASP A 199 1.76 8.89 -9.12
C ASP A 199 3.07 9.49 -9.65
N ALA A 200 2.98 10.67 -10.29
CA ALA A 200 4.12 11.37 -10.86
C ALA A 200 5.06 11.98 -9.81
N THR A 201 4.53 12.41 -8.66
CA THR A 201 5.29 13.20 -7.66
C THR A 201 5.58 12.45 -6.36
N GLN A 202 4.76 11.46 -6.03
CA GLN A 202 4.68 10.82 -4.70
C GLN A 202 4.59 11.83 -3.55
N ASN A 203 4.09 13.04 -3.82
CA ASN A 203 4.03 14.11 -2.84
C ASN A 203 2.65 14.15 -2.18
N ALA A 204 2.57 13.68 -0.94
CA ALA A 204 1.32 13.65 -0.17
C ALA A 204 0.73 15.06 0.06
N THR A 205 1.54 16.12 0.07
CA THR A 205 1.02 17.49 0.24
C THR A 205 0.29 18.02 -0.99
N SER A 206 0.34 17.31 -2.12
CA SER A 206 -0.45 17.63 -3.31
C SER A 206 -1.88 17.06 -3.26
N LEU A 207 -2.15 16.17 -2.30
CA LEU A 207 -3.46 15.57 -2.11
C LEU A 207 -4.40 16.55 -1.38
N PRO A 208 -5.72 16.46 -1.61
CA PRO A 208 -6.70 17.23 -0.84
C PRO A 208 -6.59 16.99 0.67
N GLU A 209 -6.78 18.04 1.45
CA GLU A 209 -6.75 17.97 2.91
C GLU A 209 -8.16 17.76 3.49
N ASP A 210 -8.30 16.72 4.33
CA ASP A 210 -9.50 16.51 5.13
C ASP A 210 -9.42 17.39 6.38
N LEU A 211 -10.00 18.58 6.31
CA LEU A 211 -9.90 19.57 7.40
C LEU A 211 -10.56 19.11 8.71
N SER A 212 -11.42 18.10 8.65
CA SER A 212 -12.14 17.51 9.77
C SER A 212 -11.45 16.28 10.37
N MET A 213 -10.25 15.95 9.92
CA MET A 213 -9.47 14.79 10.39
C MET A 213 -7.98 15.11 10.38
N GLN A 214 -7.58 16.15 11.13
CA GLN A 214 -6.21 16.66 11.14
C GLN A 214 -5.46 16.31 12.43
N THR A 215 -6.18 16.15 13.53
CA THR A 215 -5.61 16.04 14.87
C THR A 215 -6.13 14.82 15.60
N LEU A 216 -5.43 14.43 16.66
CA LEU A 216 -5.89 13.36 17.54
C LEU A 216 -7.21 13.72 18.25
N GLU A 217 -7.48 15.02 18.42
CA GLU A 217 -8.77 15.50 18.93
C GLU A 217 -9.89 15.18 17.93
N ASP A 218 -9.66 15.39 16.64
CA ASP A 218 -10.67 15.10 15.61
C ASP A 218 -10.99 13.59 15.58
N VAL A 219 -9.98 12.73 15.77
CA VAL A 219 -10.18 11.28 15.92
C VAL A 219 -11.04 10.96 17.14
N TRP A 220 -10.74 11.62 18.27
CA TRP A 220 -11.48 11.44 19.51
C TRP A 220 -12.96 11.83 19.34
N GLU A 221 -13.22 13.03 18.86
CA GLU A 221 -14.58 13.55 18.67
C GLU A 221 -15.38 12.75 17.63
N THR A 222 -14.72 12.32 16.55
CA THR A 222 -15.39 11.61 15.44
C THR A 222 -15.70 10.15 15.79
N TYR A 223 -14.73 9.41 16.35
CA TYR A 223 -14.84 7.95 16.49
C TYR A 223 -14.91 7.48 17.95
N TRP A 224 -14.03 7.96 18.82
CA TRP A 224 -13.93 7.37 20.16
C TRP A 224 -15.04 7.83 21.10
N VAL A 225 -15.53 9.07 20.96
CA VAL A 225 -16.71 9.55 21.69
C VAL A 225 -17.96 8.76 21.28
N THR A 226 -18.13 8.53 19.98
CA THR A 226 -19.30 7.81 19.44
C THR A 226 -19.29 6.33 19.84
N ASP A 227 -18.10 5.73 19.96
CA ASP A 227 -17.90 4.38 20.48
C ASP A 227 -17.98 4.27 22.02
N GLY A 228 -18.14 5.40 22.74
CA GLY A 228 -18.21 5.42 24.21
C GLY A 228 -16.90 5.07 24.90
N ARG A 229 -15.76 5.28 24.25
CA ARG A 229 -14.42 4.99 24.80
C ARG A 229 -13.97 6.09 25.77
N THR A 230 -13.04 5.75 26.65
CA THR A 230 -12.36 6.71 27.52
C THR A 230 -11.21 7.39 26.77
N ARG A 231 -10.87 8.63 27.12
CA ARG A 231 -9.80 9.36 26.43
C ARG A 231 -8.45 8.73 26.75
N PRO A 232 -7.62 8.39 25.72
CA PRO A 232 -6.29 7.85 25.98
C PRO A 232 -5.44 8.84 26.78
N SER A 233 -4.68 8.34 27.74
CA SER A 233 -3.91 9.19 28.68
C SER A 233 -2.89 10.10 27.98
N CYS A 234 -2.30 9.66 26.87
CA CYS A 234 -1.35 10.45 26.07
C CYS A 234 -2.03 11.50 25.17
N ALA A 235 -3.35 11.37 24.96
CA ALA A 235 -4.19 12.31 24.23
C ALA A 235 -4.83 13.36 25.16
N ASP A 236 -4.62 13.24 26.48
CA ASP A 236 -5.07 14.22 27.45
C ASP A 236 -4.06 15.38 27.53
N PRO A 237 -4.44 16.60 27.08
CA PRO A 237 -3.56 17.77 27.12
C PRO A 237 -3.18 18.16 28.56
N ASP A 238 -3.99 17.82 29.57
CA ASP A 238 -3.75 18.17 30.96
C ASP A 238 -2.71 17.22 31.60
N LEU A 239 -2.70 15.94 31.21
CA LEU A 239 -1.72 14.97 31.70
C LEU A 239 -0.34 15.13 31.06
N ARG A 240 -0.25 15.62 29.81
CA ARG A 240 1.04 15.90 29.15
C ARG A 240 1.90 16.94 29.89
N GLN A 241 1.29 17.91 30.56
CA GLN A 241 2.03 18.92 31.32
C GLN A 241 2.51 18.42 32.69
N SER A 242 1.89 17.35 33.21
CA SER A 242 2.19 16.82 34.54
C SER A 242 3.44 15.92 34.60
N GLY A 243 3.90 15.41 33.45
CA GLY A 243 5.01 14.45 33.36
C GLY A 243 6.40 15.03 33.15
N PHE A 244 6.55 16.35 32.96
CA PHE A 244 7.85 16.98 32.60
C PHE A 244 8.51 17.80 33.72
N ASN A 245 7.93 17.86 34.92
CA ASN A 245 8.48 18.61 36.06
C ASN A 245 8.87 17.72 37.24
N SER A 246 9.66 16.67 37.00
CA SER A 246 10.34 15.94 38.07
C SER A 246 11.67 15.40 37.58
N GLU A 247 12.68 16.28 37.46
CA GLU A 247 14.05 16.06 37.97
C GLU A 247 15.01 17.16 37.51
N ALA A 248 15.25 18.12 38.41
CA ALA A 248 16.52 18.81 38.48
C ALA A 248 16.75 19.24 39.94
N ARG A 249 17.06 18.27 40.80
CA ARG A 249 17.68 18.55 42.11
C ARG A 249 19.18 18.30 41.94
N PRO A 250 20.02 19.33 41.73
CA PRO A 250 21.45 19.13 41.60
C PRO A 250 22.01 18.72 42.97
N SER A 251 22.48 17.49 43.03
CA SER A 251 23.15 16.91 44.20
C SER A 251 24.66 17.07 44.04
N GLY A 252 25.22 18.09 44.69
CA GLY A 252 26.63 18.16 45.14
C GLY A 252 27.64 18.89 44.21
N PRO A 253 28.89 19.15 44.69
CA PRO A 253 29.46 18.82 46.01
C PRO A 253 30.17 20.02 46.73
N PRO A 254 30.55 19.90 48.02
CA PRO A 254 31.46 20.85 48.67
C PRO A 254 32.94 20.51 48.38
N THR A 255 33.66 21.49 47.84
CA THR A 255 35.10 21.50 47.62
C THR A 255 35.87 21.71 48.91
N SER A 256 36.81 20.81 49.26
CA SER A 256 38.02 21.10 50.04
C SER A 256 39.05 19.97 49.88
N ALA A 257 40.24 20.33 49.38
CA ALA A 257 41.49 19.55 49.33
C ALA A 257 42.11 19.42 50.77
N PRO A 258 43.26 18.74 51.05
CA PRO A 258 44.32 18.29 50.12
C PRO A 258 45.09 16.97 50.44
N ALA A 259 46.02 16.65 49.52
CA ALA A 259 47.37 16.09 49.72
C ALA A 259 47.65 14.57 49.76
N ALA A 260 48.65 14.24 48.93
CA ALA A 260 49.75 13.27 49.10
C ALA A 260 49.56 11.79 48.66
N ILE A 261 50.40 11.45 47.68
CA ILE A 261 50.82 10.14 47.17
C ILE A 261 51.72 9.45 48.25
N PRO A 262 51.91 8.12 48.24
CA PRO A 262 53.00 7.57 47.41
C PRO A 262 52.68 6.25 46.69
N GLU A 263 53.52 6.01 45.69
CA GLU A 263 53.66 4.83 44.85
C GLU A 263 53.85 3.55 45.66
N THR A 264 53.34 2.42 45.16
CA THR A 264 54.15 1.19 45.07
C THR A 264 53.66 0.33 43.91
N ALA A 265 54.64 -0.15 43.16
CA ALA A 265 54.53 -1.03 42.01
C ALA A 265 54.07 -2.44 42.40
N PHE A 266 53.36 -3.12 41.50
CA PHE A 266 53.41 -4.57 41.44
C PHE A 266 53.31 -5.06 39.98
N ASP A 267 54.38 -5.74 39.57
CA ASP A 267 54.57 -6.51 38.34
C ASP A 267 53.54 -7.64 38.21
N GLY A 268 53.27 -8.06 36.96
CA GLY A 268 52.24 -9.02 36.52
C GLY A 268 52.44 -10.50 36.94
N PRO A 269 52.22 -11.52 36.07
CA PRO A 269 51.78 -11.51 34.68
C PRO A 269 50.67 -12.56 34.33
N GLU A 270 50.34 -12.62 33.03
CA GLU A 270 50.06 -13.83 32.21
C GLU A 270 48.76 -14.67 32.33
N ASN A 271 48.17 -14.85 31.13
CA ASN A 271 47.61 -16.08 30.53
C ASN A 271 46.30 -16.71 31.06
N ALA A 272 45.28 -16.74 30.19
CA ALA A 272 44.42 -17.90 29.88
C ALA A 272 43.47 -17.47 28.74
N GLU A 273 43.74 -17.81 27.48
CA GLU A 273 43.37 -19.05 26.77
C GLU A 273 41.87 -19.26 26.53
N PHE A 274 41.61 -19.51 25.25
CA PHE A 274 40.37 -19.83 24.57
C PHE A 274 39.62 -21.03 25.15
N ILE A 275 38.29 -20.96 25.16
CA ILE A 275 37.45 -22.15 24.97
C ILE A 275 36.43 -21.84 23.88
N ASN A 276 36.57 -22.56 22.77
CA ASN A 276 35.60 -22.70 21.70
C ASN A 276 34.77 -23.95 22.03
N VAL A 277 33.44 -23.85 21.97
CA VAL A 277 32.53 -25.00 22.14
C VAL A 277 31.59 -25.05 20.94
N ASP A 278 32.07 -25.71 19.89
CA ASP A 278 31.25 -26.43 18.92
C ASP A 278 31.34 -27.91 19.30
N ASP A 279 30.31 -28.44 19.96
CA ASP A 279 29.84 -29.84 19.85
C ASP A 279 28.63 -30.02 20.78
N MET A 280 27.41 -29.90 20.23
CA MET A 280 26.21 -30.70 20.57
C MET A 280 25.02 -30.31 19.69
#